data_AF-A0A2V8VAG9-F1
#
_entry.id   AF-A0A2V8VAG9-F1
#
_cell.length_a   1.000
_cell.length_b   1.000
_cell.length_c   1.000
_cell.angle_alpha   90.00
_cell.angle_beta   90.00
_cell.angle_gamma   90.00
#
_symmetry.space_group_name_H-M   'P 1'
#
loop_
_entity.id
_entity.type
_entity.pdbx_description
1 polymer ?
#
loop_
_entity_poly.entity_id
_entity_poly.type
_entity_poly.pdbx_seq_one_letter_code
_entity_poly.pdbx_strand_id
1 'polypeptide(L)'
;AQLRFRFERRVVREVPVEARFTDPREGYAVASYEVIPAKVTITGPESSVERTTSVVTDRINIGGVLSTSQFRVNTYLSEPQVRFQSPSQVTVRVVVKKK
;
A
#
# COMPACT_ATOMS: atom_id res chain seq x y z
N ALA A 1 -9.01 23.15 32.02
CA ALA A 1 -8.78 22.11 30.99
C ALA A 1 -7.76 21.12 31.53
N GLN A 2 -8.00 19.81 31.43
CA GLN A 2 -7.08 18.78 31.93
C GLN A 2 -6.47 18.05 30.74
N LEU A 3 -5.16 18.20 30.51
CA LEU A 3 -4.44 17.42 29.50
C LEU A 3 -4.19 16.01 30.05
N ARG A 4 -4.65 14.98 29.33
CA ARG A 4 -4.29 13.58 29.58
C ARG A 4 -3.20 13.18 28.60
N PHE A 5 -1.99 12.94 29.12
CA PHE A 5 -0.91 12.34 28.36
C PHE A 5 -0.97 10.82 28.50
N ARG A 6 -1.07 10.10 27.38
CA ARG A 6 -0.91 8.65 27.33
C ARG A 6 0.47 8.36 26.76
N PHE A 7 1.34 7.78 27.57
CA PHE A 7 2.64 7.32 27.11
C PHE A 7 2.47 5.91 26.55
N GLU A 8 2.63 5.78 25.24
CA GLU A 8 2.61 4.49 24.54
C GLU A 8 4.01 4.15 24.04
N ARG A 9 4.33 2.87 24.02
CA ARG A 9 5.59 2.39 23.45
C ARG A 9 5.60 2.69 21.95
N ARG A 10 6.73 3.18 21.45
CA ARG A 10 6.96 3.29 20.02
C ARG A 10 7.48 1.95 19.50
N VAL A 11 6.84 1.41 18.47
CA VAL A 11 7.22 0.13 17.87
C VAL A 11 7.54 0.29 16.39
N VAL A 12 8.18 -0.73 15.83
CA VAL A 12 8.49 -0.86 14.40
C VAL A 12 7.91 -2.18 13.92
N ARG A 13 7.27 -2.17 12.75
CA ARG A 13 6.62 -3.36 12.17
C ARG A 13 6.74 -3.34 10.66
N GLU A 14 6.86 -4.51 10.05
CA GLU A 14 6.70 -4.69 8.61
C GLU A 14 5.24 -5.05 8.29
N VAL A 15 4.65 -4.35 7.34
CA VAL A 15 3.27 -4.57 6.88
C VAL A 15 3.24 -4.78 5.37
N PRO A 16 2.33 -5.62 4.84
CA PRO A 16 2.17 -5.83 3.41
C PRO A 16 1.65 -4.58 2.70
N VAL A 17 2.00 -4.46 1.42
CA VAL A 17 1.49 -3.44 0.50
C VAL A 17 0.38 -4.02 -0.36
N GLU A 18 -0.79 -3.41 -0.31
CA GLU A 18 -1.93 -3.75 -1.13
C GLU A 18 -2.05 -2.77 -2.31
N ALA A 19 -1.88 -3.30 -3.52
CA ALA A 19 -2.04 -2.52 -4.74
C ALA A 19 -3.54 -2.33 -5.06
N ARG A 20 -3.91 -1.10 -5.40
CA ARG A 20 -5.28 -0.76 -5.84
C ARG A 20 -5.28 -0.44 -7.32
N PHE A 21 -6.23 -1.01 -8.05
CA PHE A 21 -6.37 -0.84 -9.49
C PHE A 21 -7.74 -0.26 -9.82
N THR A 22 -7.84 0.46 -10.94
CA THR A 22 -9.15 0.69 -11.60
C THR A 22 -9.61 -0.60 -12.27
N ASP A 23 -10.85 -0.62 -12.75
CA ASP A 23 -11.31 -1.74 -13.57
C ASP A 23 -10.46 -1.84 -14.86
N PRO A 24 -10.14 -3.07 -15.31
CA PRO A 24 -9.51 -3.29 -16.60
C PRO A 24 -10.48 -2.97 -17.74
N ARG A 25 -9.95 -2.81 -18.95
CA ARG A 25 -10.76 -2.65 -20.17
C ARG A 25 -11.80 -3.78 -20.29
N GLU A 26 -12.95 -3.48 -20.87
CA GLU A 26 -13.93 -4.50 -21.24
C GLU A 26 -13.28 -5.63 -22.06
N GLY A 27 -13.61 -6.88 -21.71
CA GLY A 27 -13.01 -8.08 -22.31
C GLY A 27 -11.62 -8.43 -21.77
N TYR A 28 -11.09 -7.70 -20.78
CA TYR A 28 -9.83 -8.00 -20.11
C TYR A 28 -10.02 -8.28 -18.62
N ALA A 29 -9.06 -8.99 -18.02
CA ALA A 29 -8.99 -9.29 -16.59
C ALA A 29 -7.54 -9.24 -16.10
N VAL A 30 -7.33 -8.86 -14.84
CA VAL A 30 -6.01 -8.96 -14.20
C VAL A 30 -5.67 -10.44 -14.04
N ALA A 31 -4.59 -10.88 -14.67
CA ALA A 31 -4.08 -12.25 -14.58
C ALA A 31 -3.23 -12.43 -13.32
N SER A 32 -2.35 -11.47 -13.04
CA SER A 32 -1.50 -11.42 -11.85
C SER A 32 -0.97 -10.01 -11.63
N TYR A 33 -0.48 -9.75 -10.43
CA TYR A 33 0.31 -8.56 -10.14
C TYR A 33 1.36 -8.87 -9.07
N GLU A 34 2.40 -8.05 -9.04
CA GLU A 34 3.50 -8.13 -8.10
C GLU A 34 3.82 -6.72 -7.59
N VAL A 35 4.12 -6.60 -6.30
CA VAL A 35 4.47 -5.33 -5.66
C VAL A 35 5.89 -5.45 -5.10
N ILE A 36 6.76 -4.49 -5.45
CA ILE A 36 8.17 -4.50 -5.11
C ILE A 36 8.54 -3.12 -4.51
N PRO A 37 8.90 -3.03 -3.21
CA PRO A 37 8.86 -4.11 -2.23
C PRO A 37 7.43 -4.53 -1.83
N ALA A 38 7.22 -5.81 -1.53
CA ALA A 38 5.91 -6.35 -1.14
C ALA A 38 5.49 -5.98 0.29
N LYS A 39 6.47 -5.59 1.12
CA LYS A 39 6.28 -5.12 2.49
C LYS A 39 7.04 -3.83 2.70
N VAL A 40 6.53 -3.00 3.59
CA VAL A 40 7.20 -1.76 4.01
C VAL A 40 7.26 -1.68 5.53
N THR A 41 8.28 -1.00 6.01
CA THR A 41 8.51 -0.83 7.44
C THR A 41 7.84 0.44 7.94
N ILE A 42 7.04 0.31 8.99
CA ILE A 42 6.29 1.41 9.61
C ILE A 42 6.67 1.55 11.09
N THR A 43 6.51 2.75 11.63
CA THR A 43 6.79 3.06 13.04
C THR A 43 5.79 4.06 13.60
N GLY A 44 5.42 3.88 14.88
CA GLY A 44 4.43 4.72 15.56
C GLY A 44 4.10 4.19 16.96
N PRO A 45 3.10 4.75 17.64
CA PRO A 45 2.54 4.19 18.86
C PRO A 45 2.07 2.75 18.64
N GLU A 46 2.29 1.89 19.62
CA GLU A 46 1.96 0.45 19.56
C GLU A 46 0.52 0.22 19.11
N SER A 47 -0.46 0.89 19.73
CA SER A 47 -1.87 0.71 19.36
C SER A 47 -2.20 1.16 17.93
N SER A 48 -1.54 2.19 17.39
CA SER A 48 -1.75 2.63 16.00
C SER A 48 -1.08 1.69 15.00
N VAL A 49 0.11 1.18 15.32
CA VAL A 49 0.82 0.21 14.47
C VAL A 49 0.09 -1.14 14.46
N GLU A 50 -0.51 -1.55 15.56
CA GLU A 50 -1.33 -2.77 15.64
C GLU A 50 -2.58 -2.68 14.76
N ARG A 51 -3.23 -1.51 14.71
CA ARG A 51 -4.38 -1.24 13.82
C ARG A 51 -4.00 -1.20 12.35
N THR A 52 -2.75 -0.85 12.03
CA THR A 52 -2.24 -0.84 10.65
C THR A 52 -1.93 -2.27 10.21
N THR A 53 -2.86 -2.89 9.48
CA THR A 53 -2.71 -4.27 8.97
C THR A 53 -2.00 -4.31 7.62
N SER A 54 -2.20 -3.30 6.78
CA SER A 54 -1.58 -3.15 5.47
C SER A 54 -1.45 -1.66 5.10
N VAL A 55 -0.64 -1.37 4.08
CA VAL A 55 -0.61 -0.07 3.42
C VAL A 55 -1.18 -0.19 2.03
N VAL A 56 -1.82 0.86 1.54
CA VAL A 56 -2.46 0.85 0.22
C VAL A 56 -1.72 1.77 -0.74
N THR A 57 -1.64 1.38 -2.01
CA THR A 57 -1.14 2.27 -3.07
C THR A 57 -2.21 3.26 -3.51
N ASP A 58 -1.78 4.34 -4.18
CA ASP A 58 -2.67 5.08 -5.08
C ASP A 58 -3.35 4.13 -6.07
N ARG A 59 -4.54 4.52 -6.55
CA ARG A 59 -5.24 3.77 -7.60
C ARG A 59 -4.45 3.83 -8.90
N ILE A 60 -4.03 2.67 -9.38
CA ILE A 60 -3.34 2.50 -10.65
C ILE A 60 -4.37 2.34 -11.77
N ASN A 61 -4.31 3.18 -12.79
CA ASN A 61 -5.16 3.04 -13.97
C ASN A 61 -4.65 1.92 -14.87
N ILE A 62 -5.43 0.84 -14.98
CA ILE A 62 -5.14 -0.31 -15.85
C ILE A 62 -6.11 -0.43 -17.04
N GLY A 63 -7.00 0.54 -17.25
CA GLY A 63 -7.97 0.52 -18.35
C GLY A 63 -7.32 0.56 -19.74
N GLY A 64 -6.09 1.07 -19.86
CA GLY A 64 -5.30 1.07 -21.09
C GLY A 64 -4.31 -0.11 -21.23
N VAL A 65 -4.20 -0.98 -20.22
CA VAL A 65 -3.19 -2.05 -20.19
C VAL A 65 -3.71 -3.28 -20.92
N LEU A 66 -3.01 -3.69 -21.98
CA LEU A 66 -3.38 -4.84 -22.81
C LEU A 66 -2.57 -6.12 -22.49
N SER A 67 -1.46 -5.99 -21.76
CA SER A 67 -0.56 -7.09 -21.42
C SER A 67 0.16 -6.81 -20.09
N THR A 68 1.49 -6.70 -20.08
CA THR A 68 2.27 -6.40 -18.88
C THR A 68 2.63 -4.92 -18.82
N SER A 69 2.44 -4.29 -17.66
CA SER A 69 2.90 -2.92 -17.41
C SER A 69 3.47 -2.80 -16.00
N GLN A 70 4.35 -1.81 -15.81
CA GLN A 70 4.97 -1.48 -14.54
C GLN A 70 4.63 -0.05 -14.16
N PHE A 71 4.20 0.15 -12.92
CA PHE A 71 3.82 1.43 -12.37
C PHE A 71 4.63 1.72 -11.13
N ARG A 72 5.11 2.95 -11.00
CA ARG A 72 5.78 3.42 -9.79
C ARG A 72 4.81 4.32 -9.05
N VAL A 73 4.37 3.89 -7.86
CA VAL A 73 3.29 4.55 -7.12
C VAL A 73 3.67 4.75 -5.66
N ASN A 74 3.05 5.74 -5.05
CA ASN A 74 3.20 6.01 -3.62
C ASN A 74 2.20 5.15 -2.83
N THR A 75 2.61 4.77 -1.63
CA THR A 75 1.75 4.13 -0.61
C THR A 75 1.37 5.11 0.46
N TYR A 76 0.18 4.91 1.04
CA TYR A 76 -0.37 5.75 2.09
C TYR A 76 -0.72 4.93 3.32
N LEU A 77 -0.65 5.60 4.47
CA LEU A 77 -1.07 5.08 5.76
C LEU A 77 -2.39 5.72 6.15
N SER A 78 -3.31 4.91 6.65
CA SER A 78 -4.58 5.40 7.19
C SER A 78 -4.41 6.02 8.58
N GLU A 79 -3.38 5.60 9.33
CA GLU A 79 -3.16 6.02 10.71
C GLU A 79 -2.27 7.28 10.80
N PRO A 80 -2.78 8.41 11.30
CA PRO A 80 -2.07 9.69 11.30
C PRO A 80 -0.88 9.74 12.27
N GLN A 81 -0.76 8.78 13.19
CA GLN A 81 0.37 8.67 14.14
C GLN A 81 1.46 7.69 13.66
N VAL A 82 1.22 6.97 12.57
CA VAL A 82 2.15 6.00 11.99
C VAL A 82 2.91 6.63 10.82
N ARG A 83 4.19 6.28 10.67
CA ARG A 83 5.07 6.80 9.61
C ARG A 83 5.84 5.66 8.97
N PHE A 84 6.17 5.82 7.68
CA PHE A 84 7.11 4.93 7.01
C PHE A 84 8.54 5.17 7.51
N GLN A 85 9.31 4.10 7.67
CA GLN A 85 10.74 4.19 8.02
C GLN A 85 11.64 4.23 6.77
N SER A 86 11.14 3.74 5.63
CA SER A 86 11.81 3.71 4.33
C SER A 86 10.93 4.35 3.24
N PRO A 87 11.45 4.61 2.02
CA PRO A 87 10.66 5.27 0.97
C PRO A 87 9.36 4.52 0.69
N SER A 88 8.24 5.25 0.76
CA SER A 88 6.88 4.73 0.56
C SER A 88 6.53 4.52 -0.92
N GLN A 89 7.52 4.49 -1.79
CA GLN A 89 7.30 4.30 -3.23
C GLN A 89 7.55 2.84 -3.58
N VAL A 90 6.54 2.23 -4.20
CA VAL A 90 6.59 0.85 -4.64
C VAL A 90 6.45 0.76 -6.15
N THR A 91 7.00 -0.31 -6.69
CA THR A 91 6.83 -0.70 -8.07
C THR A 91 5.76 -1.79 -8.14
N VAL A 92 4.69 -1.54 -8.88
CA VAL A 92 3.63 -2.52 -9.13
C VAL A 92 3.74 -2.99 -10.58
N ARG A 93 4.04 -4.27 -10.76
CA ARG A 93 3.99 -4.94 -12.06
C ARG A 93 2.64 -5.63 -12.16
N VAL A 94 1.85 -5.32 -13.19
CA VAL A 94 0.54 -5.93 -13.43
C VAL A 94 0.54 -6.63 -14.77
N VAL A 95 -0.06 -7.82 -14.82
CA VAL A 95 -0.30 -8.59 -16.03
C VAL A 95 -1.80 -8.67 -16.24
N VAL A 96 -2.25 -8.16 -17.38
CA VAL A 96 -3.65 -8.20 -17.81
C VAL A 96 -3.73 -9.16 -19.00
N LYS A 97 -4.82 -9.95 -19.07
CA LYS A 97 -5.10 -10.84 -20.20
C LYS A 97 -6.51 -10.61 -20.71
N LYS A 98 -6.72 -10.91 -22.00
CA LYS A 98 -8.08 -11.00 -22.55
C LYS A 98 -8.82 -12.16 -21.85
N LYS A 99 -10.09 -11.94 -21.52
CA LYS A 99 -10.99 -12.97 -21.00
C LYS A 99 -11.19 -14.07 -22.04
#